data_AF-A0A496AP05-F1
#
_entry.id   AF-A0A496AP05-F1
#
_cell.length_a   1.000
_cell.length_b   1.000
_cell.length_c   1.000
_cell.angle_alpha   90.00
_cell.angle_beta   90.00
_cell.angle_gamma   90.00
#
_symmetry.space_group_name_H-M   'P 1'
#
loop_
_entity.id
_entity.type
_entity.pdbx_description
1 polymer ?
#
loop_
_entity_poly.entity_id
_entity_poly.type
_entity_poly.pdbx_seq_one_letter_code
_entity_poly.pdbx_strand_id
1 'polypeptide(L)'
;YMTQEMVQFEEMRTDENVSMQVYCFTNYNQGPELEIFHMPAPVFRFLRYASQGEFKTAWSEIVRSGYRKVNWAKVKSEEDYKNRPNLVYENLLQGRSILRSFLNQRARKPRGNWELLFLYLNKVRTMKQARLDKLKQVGDFIAESIRESGRDRRLTQLERAKSYRECRNVLRFVVRDRISQGAQQPLFSIDDYVEHLFPATDNVTFWSETRDLLLFRIYEQLHDWLQTQGFVAFDEDETPGATESNEENE
;
A
#
# COMPACT_ATOMS: atom_id res chain seq x y z
N TYR A 1 5.30 -15.29 16.80
CA TYR A 1 4.04 -16.03 17.02
C TYR A 1 2.93 -15.49 16.15
N MET A 2 2.36 -14.30 16.41
CA MET A 2 1.28 -13.72 15.58
C MET A 2 1.58 -13.66 14.07
N THR A 3 2.78 -13.24 13.66
CA THR A 3 3.19 -13.25 12.23
C THR A 3 3.20 -14.66 11.64
N GLN A 4 3.64 -15.66 12.41
CA GLN A 4 3.68 -17.07 11.98
C GLN A 4 2.27 -17.63 11.79
N GLU A 5 1.37 -17.34 12.73
CA GLU A 5 -0.05 -17.70 12.62
C GLU A 5 -0.66 -17.08 11.36
N MET A 6 -0.41 -15.79 11.10
CA MET A 6 -0.91 -15.13 9.89
C MET A 6 -0.42 -15.77 8.59
N VAL A 7 0.83 -16.23 8.53
CA VAL A 7 1.36 -16.98 7.37
C VAL A 7 0.63 -18.31 7.18
N GLN A 8 0.42 -19.08 8.25
CA GLN A 8 -0.33 -20.34 8.17
C GLN A 8 -1.80 -20.15 7.74
N PHE A 9 -2.41 -19.00 8.06
CA PHE A 9 -3.79 -18.70 7.66
C PHE A 9 -3.97 -18.38 6.18
N GLU A 10 -2.93 -17.90 5.48
CA GLU A 10 -3.00 -17.66 4.04
C GLU A 10 -3.26 -18.95 3.24
N GLU A 11 -2.98 -20.11 3.84
CA GLU A 11 -3.12 -21.44 3.22
C GLU A 11 -4.52 -22.07 3.39
N MET A 12 -5.43 -21.49 4.19
CA MET A 12 -6.77 -22.04 4.43
C MET A 12 -7.74 -21.85 3.25
N ARG A 13 -8.44 -22.93 2.85
CA ARG A 13 -9.36 -22.98 1.68
C ARG A 13 -10.84 -23.03 2.07
N THR A 14 -11.47 -21.92 2.47
CA THR A 14 -12.92 -21.87 2.73
C THR A 14 -13.58 -20.56 2.24
N ASP A 15 -14.77 -20.64 1.63
CA ASP A 15 -15.53 -19.52 1.01
C ASP A 15 -16.54 -18.82 1.93
N GLU A 16 -16.62 -19.21 3.21
CA GLU A 16 -17.60 -18.65 4.14
C GLU A 16 -17.18 -17.27 4.69
N ASN A 17 -18.15 -16.50 5.18
CA ASN A 17 -17.91 -15.27 5.95
C ASN A 17 -17.32 -15.62 7.33
N VAL A 18 -16.07 -16.10 7.32
CA VAL A 18 -15.39 -16.56 8.53
C VAL A 18 -14.77 -15.36 9.23
N SER A 19 -15.21 -15.12 10.47
CA SER A 19 -14.41 -14.41 11.47
C SER A 19 -13.60 -15.44 12.23
N MET A 20 -12.30 -15.22 12.40
CA MET A 20 -11.42 -16.18 13.04
C MET A 20 -10.89 -15.64 14.37
N GLN A 21 -10.93 -16.48 15.39
CA GLN A 21 -10.31 -16.23 16.68
C GLN A 21 -9.19 -17.25 16.87
N VAL A 22 -7.98 -16.77 17.10
CA VAL A 22 -6.80 -17.59 17.33
C VAL A 22 -6.48 -17.54 18.80
N TYR A 23 -6.44 -18.71 19.43
CA TYR A 23 -6.10 -18.87 20.83
C TYR A 23 -4.65 -19.35 20.89
N CYS A 24 -3.75 -18.45 21.23
CA CYS A 24 -2.33 -18.72 21.38
C CYS A 24 -2.03 -19.05 22.85
N PHE A 25 -1.70 -20.31 23.10
CA PHE A 25 -1.26 -20.78 24.42
C PHE A 25 0.27 -20.81 24.45
N THR A 26 0.88 -20.06 25.36
CA THR A 26 2.33 -20.13 25.58
C THR A 26 2.64 -20.45 27.04
N ASN A 27 3.66 -21.29 27.25
CA ASN A 27 4.13 -21.70 28.58
C ASN A 27 5.59 -21.24 28.83
N TYR A 28 6.03 -20.19 28.16
CA TYR A 28 7.46 -19.86 28.06
C TYR A 28 8.04 -19.24 29.35
N ASN A 29 7.23 -18.63 30.22
CA ASN A 29 7.68 -17.88 31.41
C ASN A 29 6.96 -18.28 32.71
N GLN A 30 7.06 -19.55 33.12
CA GLN A 30 6.63 -20.03 34.45
C GLN A 30 5.12 -19.89 34.78
N GLY A 31 4.26 -19.95 33.76
CA GLY A 31 2.81 -20.04 33.91
C GLY A 31 2.11 -20.12 32.55
N PRO A 32 0.87 -20.64 32.46
CA PRO A 32 0.12 -20.64 31.22
C PRO A 32 -0.36 -19.22 30.89
N GLU A 33 0.04 -18.71 29.73
CA GLU A 33 -0.42 -17.43 29.19
C GLU A 33 -1.28 -17.69 27.95
N LEU A 34 -2.49 -17.13 27.94
CA LEU A 34 -3.43 -17.20 26.82
C LEU A 34 -3.53 -15.83 26.17
N GLU A 35 -3.04 -15.73 24.94
CA GLU A 35 -3.25 -14.58 24.06
C GLU A 35 -4.35 -14.91 23.05
N ILE A 36 -5.39 -14.08 22.97
CA ILE A 36 -6.48 -14.24 22.01
C ILE A 36 -6.32 -13.20 20.91
N PHE A 37 -6.16 -13.65 19.66
CA PHE A 37 -6.12 -12.78 18.50
C PHE A 37 -7.43 -12.89 17.73
N HIS A 38 -8.12 -11.77 17.57
CA HIS A 38 -9.31 -11.70 16.73
C HIS A 38 -8.93 -11.16 15.34
N MET A 39 -9.17 -11.96 14.30
CA MET A 39 -9.03 -11.52 12.92
C MET A 39 -10.40 -11.11 12.36
N PRO A 40 -10.59 -9.82 12.01
CA PRO A 40 -11.82 -9.37 11.37
C PRO A 40 -12.03 -10.09 10.02
N ALA A 41 -13.26 -10.55 9.75
CA ALA A 41 -13.61 -11.20 8.48
C ALA A 41 -13.21 -10.39 7.21
N PRO A 42 -13.28 -9.04 7.19
CA PRO A 42 -12.79 -8.27 6.06
C PRO A 42 -11.29 -8.40 5.81
N VAL A 43 -10.49 -8.52 6.88
CA VAL A 43 -9.03 -8.72 6.81
C VAL A 43 -8.74 -10.12 6.29
N PHE A 44 -9.40 -11.14 6.81
CA PHE A 44 -9.24 -12.52 6.36
C PHE A 44 -9.49 -12.68 4.86
N ARG A 45 -10.63 -12.15 4.36
CA ARG A 45 -10.94 -12.19 2.92
C ARG A 45 -9.89 -11.47 2.09
N PHE A 46 -9.46 -10.28 2.52
CA PHE A 46 -8.42 -9.54 1.81
C PHE A 46 -7.13 -10.34 1.69
N LEU A 47 -6.66 -10.96 2.78
CA LEU A 47 -5.44 -11.76 2.78
C LEU A 47 -5.55 -12.94 1.82
N ARG A 48 -6.68 -13.66 1.82
CA ARG A 48 -6.87 -14.78 0.89
C ARG A 48 -6.69 -14.37 -0.57
N TYR A 49 -7.26 -13.23 -0.98
CA TYR A 49 -7.11 -12.73 -2.34
C TYR A 49 -5.70 -12.18 -2.61
N ALA A 50 -5.10 -11.46 -1.66
CA ALA A 50 -3.78 -10.86 -1.82
C ALA A 50 -2.66 -11.90 -1.88
N SER A 51 -2.78 -13.00 -1.13
CA SER A 51 -1.77 -14.05 -1.01
C SER A 51 -1.88 -15.13 -2.11
N GLN A 52 -2.77 -14.93 -3.09
CA GLN A 52 -3.04 -15.87 -4.17
C GLN A 52 -2.94 -15.20 -5.55
N GLY A 53 -2.81 -16.03 -6.58
CA GLY A 53 -2.87 -15.60 -7.98
C GLY A 53 -1.85 -14.52 -8.34
N GLU A 54 -2.29 -13.52 -9.09
CA GLU A 54 -1.45 -12.44 -9.62
C GLU A 54 -0.93 -11.46 -8.55
N PHE A 55 -1.57 -11.38 -7.38
CA PHE A 55 -1.18 -10.45 -6.33
C PHE A 55 -0.11 -11.00 -5.39
N LYS A 56 0.16 -12.31 -5.41
CA LYS A 56 1.04 -12.97 -4.44
C LYS A 56 2.42 -12.30 -4.32
N THR A 57 3.06 -11.98 -5.44
CA THR A 57 4.40 -11.36 -5.45
C THR A 57 4.36 -9.96 -4.84
N ALA A 58 3.41 -9.14 -5.29
CA ALA A 58 3.21 -7.79 -4.78
C ALA A 58 2.86 -7.78 -3.28
N TRP A 59 1.99 -8.70 -2.85
CA TRP A 59 1.64 -8.85 -1.45
C TRP A 59 2.84 -9.25 -0.60
N SER A 60 3.65 -10.19 -1.08
CA SER A 60 4.89 -10.61 -0.41
C SER A 60 5.85 -9.43 -0.24
N GLU A 61 5.99 -8.54 -1.23
CA GLU A 61 6.79 -7.32 -1.09
C GLU A 61 6.24 -6.35 -0.04
N ILE A 62 4.92 -6.18 0.01
CA ILE A 62 4.25 -5.35 1.03
C ILE A 62 4.54 -5.91 2.42
N VAL A 63 4.32 -7.21 2.62
CA VAL A 63 4.60 -7.91 3.89
C VAL A 63 6.07 -7.81 4.25
N ARG A 64 6.97 -8.04 3.27
CA ARG A 64 8.43 -7.91 3.43
C ARG A 64 8.81 -6.52 3.95
N SER A 65 8.19 -5.46 3.42
CA SER A 65 8.42 -4.09 3.87
C SER A 65 7.99 -3.82 5.32
N GLY A 66 7.11 -4.65 5.88
CA GLY A 66 6.57 -4.54 7.23
C GLY A 66 7.45 -5.13 8.33
N TYR A 67 8.39 -6.02 8.00
CA TYR A 67 9.25 -6.65 8.99
C TYR A 67 10.25 -5.67 9.62
N ARG A 68 10.34 -5.69 10.95
CA ARG A 68 11.27 -4.84 11.72
C ARG A 68 12.48 -5.63 12.19
N LYS A 69 13.63 -4.95 12.26
CA LYS A 69 14.90 -5.51 12.78
C LYS A 69 15.37 -6.76 12.00
N VAL A 70 15.07 -6.83 10.71
CA VAL A 70 15.57 -7.87 9.81
C VAL A 70 16.72 -7.30 8.99
N ASN A 71 17.85 -8.00 8.98
CA ASN A 71 18.94 -7.71 8.06
C ASN A 71 18.81 -8.63 6.86
N TRP A 72 18.20 -8.12 5.79
CA TRP A 72 17.90 -8.89 4.58
C TRP A 72 19.14 -9.51 3.91
N ALA A 73 20.32 -8.93 4.07
CA ALA A 73 21.57 -9.49 3.54
C ALA A 73 22.03 -10.77 4.27
N LYS A 74 21.45 -11.07 5.44
CA LYS A 74 21.78 -12.25 6.25
C LYS A 74 20.66 -13.30 6.27
N VAL A 75 19.54 -13.02 5.61
CA VAL A 75 18.40 -13.94 5.53
C VAL A 75 18.72 -15.02 4.50
N LYS A 76 18.71 -16.28 4.93
CA LYS A 76 18.88 -17.47 4.08
C LYS A 76 17.57 -18.20 3.88
N SER A 77 16.66 -18.14 4.84
CA SER A 77 15.34 -18.77 4.75
C SER A 77 14.26 -17.95 5.47
N GLU A 78 12.99 -18.32 5.26
CA GLU A 78 11.86 -17.72 5.97
C GLU A 78 11.96 -17.85 7.49
N GLU A 79 12.63 -18.88 7.98
CA GLU A 79 12.79 -19.14 9.41
C GLU A 79 13.56 -18.04 10.14
N ASP A 80 14.45 -17.34 9.42
CA ASP A 80 15.29 -16.28 9.97
C ASP A 80 14.47 -15.04 10.39
N TYR A 81 13.29 -14.85 9.78
CA TYR A 81 12.49 -13.63 9.98
C TYR A 81 11.03 -13.86 10.31
N LYS A 82 10.43 -15.04 10.10
CA LYS A 82 9.00 -15.32 10.39
C LYS A 82 8.57 -14.99 11.82
N ASN A 83 9.50 -15.07 12.77
CA ASN A 83 9.26 -14.75 14.17
C ASN A 83 9.43 -13.28 14.54
N ARG A 84 9.82 -12.43 13.58
CA ARG A 84 10.02 -11.00 13.80
C ARG A 84 8.68 -10.24 13.72
N PRO A 85 8.54 -9.13 14.47
CA PRO A 85 7.36 -8.27 14.37
C PRO A 85 7.17 -7.75 12.94
N ASN A 86 5.93 -7.80 12.45
CA ASN A 86 5.55 -7.29 11.14
C ASN A 86 4.45 -6.25 11.27
N LEU A 87 4.77 -5.00 10.93
CA LEU A 87 3.88 -3.86 11.09
C LEU A 87 2.64 -3.94 10.18
N VAL A 88 2.73 -4.62 9.03
CA VAL A 88 1.58 -4.80 8.12
C VAL A 88 0.52 -5.64 8.80
N TYR A 89 0.91 -6.81 9.31
CA TYR A 89 0.02 -7.71 10.03
C TYR A 89 -0.52 -7.11 11.32
N GLU A 90 0.35 -6.48 12.13
CA GLU A 90 -0.07 -5.77 13.34
C GLU A 90 -1.12 -4.70 13.04
N ASN A 91 -0.90 -3.88 11.99
CA ASN A 91 -1.83 -2.83 11.63
C ASN A 91 -3.18 -3.39 11.13
N LEU A 92 -3.16 -4.44 10.31
CA LEU A 92 -4.38 -5.08 9.83
C LEU A 92 -5.24 -5.61 10.99
N LEU A 93 -4.63 -6.32 11.94
CA LEU A 93 -5.33 -6.86 13.10
C LEU A 93 -5.85 -5.77 14.04
N GLN A 94 -5.12 -4.66 14.16
CA GLN A 94 -5.53 -3.50 14.97
C GLN A 94 -6.46 -2.52 14.25
N GLY A 95 -6.89 -2.83 13.01
CA GLY A 95 -7.73 -1.93 12.21
C GLY A 95 -7.05 -0.62 11.82
N ARG A 96 -5.72 -0.55 11.89
CA ARG A 96 -4.90 0.59 11.45
C ARG A 96 -4.60 0.50 9.95
N SER A 97 -4.34 1.64 9.33
CA SER A 97 -4.07 1.65 7.89
C SER A 97 -2.68 1.09 7.55
N ILE A 98 -2.62 0.22 6.54
CA ILE A 98 -1.38 -0.24 5.89
C ILE A 98 -1.07 0.48 4.58
N LEU A 99 -1.81 1.55 4.23
CA LEU A 99 -1.64 2.29 2.97
C LEU A 99 -0.17 2.70 2.71
N ARG A 100 0.55 3.11 3.74
CA ARG A 100 1.96 3.50 3.60
C ARG A 100 2.88 2.35 3.16
N SER A 101 2.53 1.10 3.45
CA SER A 101 3.29 -0.08 3.05
C SER A 101 3.20 -0.33 1.53
N PHE A 102 2.14 0.16 0.88
CA PHE A 102 2.00 0.15 -0.58
C PHE A 102 2.92 1.15 -1.30
N LEU A 103 3.63 2.01 -0.57
CA LEU A 103 4.48 3.05 -1.16
C LEU A 103 5.96 2.75 -0.94
N ASN A 104 6.73 2.65 -2.02
CA ASN A 104 8.19 2.76 -1.97
C ASN A 104 8.60 4.17 -2.38
N GLN A 105 8.53 5.12 -1.45
CA GLN A 105 8.85 6.53 -1.71
C GLN A 105 10.32 6.75 -2.14
N ARG A 106 11.25 5.87 -1.75
CA ARG A 106 12.66 5.97 -2.16
C ARG A 106 12.84 5.65 -3.64
N ALA A 107 12.21 4.57 -4.10
CA ALA A 107 12.20 4.17 -5.51
C ALA A 107 11.08 4.85 -6.33
N ARG A 108 10.26 5.71 -5.70
CA ARG A 108 9.04 6.30 -6.27
C ARG A 108 8.22 5.28 -7.08
N LYS A 109 8.02 4.11 -6.47
CA LYS A 109 7.35 2.93 -7.05
C LYS A 109 6.22 2.49 -6.12
N PRO A 110 5.05 2.06 -6.63
CA PRO A 110 4.09 1.35 -5.80
C PRO A 110 4.61 -0.05 -5.47
N ARG A 111 4.17 -0.63 -4.35
CA ARG A 111 4.23 -2.07 -4.13
C ARG A 111 2.88 -2.66 -4.52
N GLY A 112 2.85 -3.38 -5.64
CA GLY A 112 1.62 -3.83 -6.30
C GLY A 112 0.99 -2.78 -7.21
N ASN A 113 -0.24 -3.08 -7.64
CA ASN A 113 -1.00 -2.26 -8.57
C ASN A 113 -2.26 -1.67 -7.92
N TRP A 114 -2.98 -0.83 -8.67
CA TRP A 114 -4.21 -0.20 -8.22
C TRP A 114 -5.28 -1.20 -7.80
N GLU A 115 -5.33 -2.38 -8.43
CA GLU A 115 -6.34 -3.39 -8.14
C GLU A 115 -6.15 -4.01 -6.75
N LEU A 116 -4.91 -4.34 -6.38
CA LEU A 116 -4.59 -4.82 -5.03
C LEU A 116 -4.87 -3.75 -3.98
N LEU A 117 -4.46 -2.50 -4.25
CA LEU A 117 -4.74 -1.38 -3.35
C LEU A 117 -6.25 -1.13 -3.20
N PHE A 118 -6.98 -1.18 -4.32
CA PHE A 118 -8.43 -1.03 -4.38
C PHE A 118 -9.11 -2.10 -3.53
N LEU A 119 -8.70 -3.36 -3.67
CA LEU A 119 -9.23 -4.47 -2.89
C LEU A 119 -9.07 -4.20 -1.38
N TYR A 120 -7.88 -3.77 -0.95
CA TYR A 120 -7.62 -3.41 0.44
C TYR A 120 -8.54 -2.26 0.90
N LEU A 121 -8.60 -1.15 0.16
CA LEU A 121 -9.35 0.03 0.57
C LEU A 121 -10.87 -0.22 0.57
N ASN A 122 -11.38 -0.96 -0.41
CA ASN A 122 -12.80 -1.26 -0.52
C ASN A 122 -13.22 -2.31 0.52
N LYS A 123 -12.49 -3.43 0.65
CA LYS A 123 -12.90 -4.55 1.51
C LYS A 123 -12.53 -4.33 2.97
N VAL A 124 -11.32 -3.86 3.26
CA VAL A 124 -10.82 -3.71 4.63
C VAL A 124 -11.14 -2.34 5.20
N ARG A 125 -10.98 -1.27 4.40
CA ARG A 125 -11.20 0.12 4.85
C ARG A 125 -12.60 0.64 4.54
N THR A 126 -13.45 -0.16 3.89
CA THR A 126 -14.85 0.18 3.53
C THR A 126 -14.97 1.48 2.72
N MET A 127 -13.93 1.85 1.97
CA MET A 127 -13.93 3.05 1.16
C MET A 127 -14.87 2.90 -0.04
N LYS A 128 -15.72 3.92 -0.26
CA LYS A 128 -16.68 3.94 -1.37
C LYS A 128 -15.97 3.94 -2.72
N GLN A 129 -16.52 3.17 -3.67
CA GLN A 129 -16.05 3.11 -5.07
C GLN A 129 -15.86 4.51 -5.67
N ALA A 130 -16.89 5.36 -5.59
CA ALA A 130 -16.86 6.70 -6.17
C ALA A 130 -15.66 7.55 -5.68
N ARG A 131 -15.29 7.42 -4.40
CA ARG A 131 -14.11 8.10 -3.85
C ARG A 131 -12.82 7.54 -4.44
N LEU A 132 -12.71 6.22 -4.57
CA LEU A 132 -11.54 5.55 -5.16
C LEU A 132 -11.37 5.93 -6.63
N ASP A 133 -12.45 5.92 -7.41
CA ASP A 133 -12.43 6.28 -8.82
C ASP A 133 -11.99 7.74 -9.01
N LYS A 134 -12.51 8.64 -8.17
CA LYS A 134 -12.10 10.05 -8.21
C LYS A 134 -10.63 10.24 -7.85
N LEU A 135 -10.14 9.56 -6.81
CA LEU A 135 -8.72 9.64 -6.43
C LEU A 135 -7.81 9.07 -7.51
N LYS A 136 -8.21 7.98 -8.19
CA LYS A 136 -7.50 7.43 -9.34
C LYS A 136 -7.40 8.46 -10.47
N GLN A 137 -8.55 9.04 -10.84
CA GLN A 137 -8.64 10.06 -11.89
C GLN A 137 -7.77 11.29 -11.58
N VAL A 138 -7.84 11.82 -10.36
CA VAL A 138 -7.01 12.95 -9.95
C VAL A 138 -5.52 12.59 -9.97
N GLY A 139 -5.16 11.39 -9.52
CA GLY A 139 -3.79 10.87 -9.62
C GLY A 139 -3.29 10.83 -11.06
N ASP A 140 -4.11 10.37 -12.00
CA ASP A 140 -3.81 10.35 -13.44
C ASP A 140 -3.56 11.75 -13.99
N PHE A 141 -4.42 12.71 -13.66
CA PHE A 141 -4.26 14.10 -14.08
C PHE A 141 -3.02 14.79 -13.50
N ILE A 142 -2.64 14.46 -12.26
CA ILE A 142 -1.39 14.97 -11.67
C ILE A 142 -0.20 14.34 -12.39
N ALA A 143 -0.23 13.04 -12.67
CA ALA A 143 0.84 12.32 -13.36
C ALA A 143 1.07 12.89 -14.77
N GLU A 144 -0.01 13.07 -15.55
CA GLU A 144 0.00 13.72 -16.86
C GLU A 144 0.66 15.11 -16.79
N SER A 145 0.20 15.97 -15.87
CA SER A 145 0.74 17.33 -15.72
C SER A 145 2.23 17.35 -15.36
N ILE A 146 2.70 16.41 -14.52
CA ILE A 146 4.12 16.25 -14.19
C ILE A 146 4.91 15.86 -15.44
N ARG A 147 4.43 14.86 -16.20
CA ARG A 147 5.07 14.37 -17.42
C ARG A 147 5.20 15.46 -18.46
N GLU A 148 4.13 16.22 -18.72
CA GLU A 148 4.15 17.36 -19.64
C GLU A 148 5.10 18.47 -19.21
N SER A 149 5.21 18.73 -17.91
CA SER A 149 6.11 19.76 -17.38
C SER A 149 7.60 19.37 -17.48
N GLY A 150 7.90 18.08 -17.66
CA GLY A 150 9.26 17.55 -17.63
C GLY A 150 9.95 17.65 -16.26
N ARG A 151 9.23 17.93 -15.17
CA ARG A 151 9.80 18.26 -13.85
C ARG A 151 9.08 17.52 -12.72
N ASP A 152 9.83 16.86 -11.85
CA ASP A 152 9.31 16.14 -10.67
C ASP A 152 8.95 17.06 -9.48
N ARG A 153 9.05 18.38 -9.63
CA ARG A 153 8.89 19.35 -8.53
C ARG A 153 7.57 19.16 -7.78
N ARG A 154 6.46 18.92 -8.48
CA ARG A 154 5.13 18.73 -7.84
C ARG A 154 5.06 17.43 -7.06
N LEU A 155 5.64 16.36 -7.61
CA LEU A 155 5.78 15.09 -6.91
C LEU A 155 6.57 15.27 -5.62
N THR A 156 7.75 15.88 -5.70
CA THR A 156 8.60 16.16 -4.54
C THR A 156 7.89 17.03 -3.49
N GLN A 157 7.11 18.03 -3.92
CA GLN A 157 6.33 18.85 -3.00
C GLN A 157 5.21 18.06 -2.31
N LEU A 158 4.52 17.17 -3.04
CA LEU A 158 3.46 16.32 -2.50
C LEU A 158 4.04 15.31 -1.50
N GLU A 159 5.15 14.66 -1.85
CA GLU A 159 5.93 13.75 -1.01
C GLU A 159 6.33 14.35 0.34
N ARG A 160 6.69 15.65 0.33
CA ARG A 160 7.19 16.36 1.50
C ARG A 160 6.11 17.07 2.30
N ALA A 161 4.86 17.11 1.82
CA ALA A 161 3.78 17.82 2.50
C ALA A 161 3.51 17.21 3.88
N LYS A 162 3.61 18.02 4.94
CA LYS A 162 3.42 17.62 6.35
C LYS A 162 2.11 18.11 6.95
N SER A 163 1.32 18.86 6.20
CA SER A 163 0.02 19.37 6.64
C SER A 163 -0.99 19.37 5.50
N TYR A 164 -2.28 19.42 5.87
CA TYR A 164 -3.37 19.64 4.93
C TYR A 164 -3.16 20.89 4.09
N ARG A 165 -2.70 22.00 4.69
CA ARG A 165 -2.41 23.26 3.99
C ARG A 165 -1.36 23.08 2.91
N GLU A 166 -0.27 22.37 3.21
CA GLU A 166 0.78 22.08 2.25
C GLU A 166 0.27 21.18 1.12
N CYS A 167 -0.41 20.09 1.46
CA CYS A 167 -1.00 19.18 0.47
C CYS A 167 -1.96 19.93 -0.48
N ARG A 168 -2.87 20.73 0.08
CA ARG A 168 -3.81 21.58 -0.69
C ARG A 168 -3.09 22.59 -1.57
N ASN A 169 -2.01 23.19 -1.08
CA ASN A 169 -1.20 24.12 -1.88
C ASN A 169 -0.55 23.44 -3.08
N VAL A 170 -0.08 22.20 -2.94
CA VAL A 170 0.44 21.43 -4.07
C VAL A 170 -0.63 21.20 -5.12
N LEU A 171 -1.84 20.79 -4.72
CA LEU A 171 -2.97 20.63 -5.65
C LEU A 171 -3.31 21.95 -6.36
N ARG A 172 -3.32 23.08 -5.64
CA ARG A 172 -3.51 24.42 -6.24
C ARG A 172 -2.44 24.72 -7.28
N PHE A 173 -1.20 24.33 -7.03
CA PHE A 173 -0.13 24.53 -7.98
C PHE A 173 -0.26 23.63 -9.20
N VAL A 174 -0.69 22.38 -9.05
CA VAL A 174 -0.97 21.49 -10.18
C VAL A 174 -2.12 22.03 -11.03
N VAL A 175 -3.19 22.56 -10.40
CA VAL A 175 -4.28 23.24 -11.13
C VAL A 175 -3.74 24.36 -12.01
N ARG A 176 -2.85 25.21 -11.48
CA ARG A 176 -2.23 26.30 -12.26
C ARG A 176 -1.39 25.76 -13.40
N ASP A 177 -0.57 24.73 -13.15
CA ASP A 177 0.29 24.15 -14.17
C ASP A 177 -0.55 23.54 -15.31
N ARG A 178 -1.63 22.82 -14.99
CA ARG A 178 -2.61 22.28 -15.96
C ARG A 178 -3.29 23.37 -16.80
N ILE A 179 -3.66 24.49 -16.19
CA ILE A 179 -4.23 25.63 -16.93
C ILE A 179 -3.19 26.20 -17.91
N SER A 180 -1.94 26.35 -17.48
CA SER A 180 -0.85 26.79 -18.35
C SER A 180 -0.51 25.77 -19.46
N GLN A 181 -0.76 24.48 -19.23
CA GLN A 181 -0.62 23.40 -20.21
C GLN A 181 -1.80 23.33 -21.20
N GLY A 182 -2.88 24.10 -21.00
CA GLY A 182 -4.06 24.07 -21.87
C GLY A 182 -5.00 22.89 -21.63
N ALA A 183 -4.94 22.28 -20.44
CA ALA A 183 -5.81 21.17 -20.07
C ALA A 183 -7.29 21.59 -20.14
N GLN A 184 -8.10 20.80 -20.87
CA GLN A 184 -9.52 21.09 -21.09
C GLN A 184 -10.39 20.81 -19.87
N GLN A 185 -9.95 19.87 -19.02
CA GLN A 185 -10.70 19.47 -17.82
C GLN A 185 -9.99 19.96 -16.55
N PRO A 186 -10.75 20.48 -15.57
CA PRO A 186 -10.19 20.85 -14.27
C PRO A 186 -9.62 19.62 -13.56
N LEU A 187 -8.69 19.84 -12.64
CA LEU A 187 -8.10 18.75 -11.85
C LEU A 187 -9.18 18.00 -11.03
N PHE A 188 -10.15 18.74 -10.48
CA PHE A 188 -11.33 18.25 -9.79
C PHE A 188 -12.34 19.41 -9.67
N SER A 189 -13.62 19.09 -9.48
CA SER A 189 -14.66 20.08 -9.13
C SER A 189 -14.62 20.44 -7.63
N ILE A 190 -15.42 21.44 -7.22
CA ILE A 190 -15.60 21.74 -5.79
C ILE A 190 -16.31 20.56 -5.09
N ASP A 191 -17.25 19.92 -5.75
CA ASP A 191 -17.96 18.75 -5.20
C ASP A 191 -17.01 17.58 -5.02
N ASP A 192 -16.17 17.28 -6.02
CA ASP A 192 -15.11 16.27 -5.92
C ASP A 192 -14.18 16.54 -4.72
N TYR A 193 -13.83 17.82 -4.52
CA TYR A 193 -12.96 18.24 -3.43
C TYR A 193 -13.56 17.92 -2.06
N VAL A 194 -14.82 18.25 -1.85
CA VAL A 194 -15.52 18.07 -0.56
C VAL A 194 -15.96 16.62 -0.35
N GLU A 195 -16.41 15.93 -1.39
CA GLU A 195 -17.01 14.60 -1.26
C GLU A 195 -15.99 13.46 -1.34
N HIS A 196 -14.88 13.66 -2.07
CA HIS A 196 -13.97 12.56 -2.41
C HIS A 196 -12.53 12.81 -1.96
N LEU A 197 -11.98 14.00 -2.23
CA LEU A 197 -10.58 14.27 -1.89
C LEU A 197 -10.41 14.56 -0.41
N PHE A 198 -11.23 15.44 0.15
CA PHE A 198 -11.10 15.85 1.56
C PHE A 198 -12.47 15.83 2.27
N PRO A 199 -13.14 14.67 2.34
CA PRO A 199 -14.37 14.54 3.08
C PRO A 199 -14.13 14.87 4.55
N ALA A 200 -14.88 15.83 5.07
CA ALA A 200 -14.92 16.12 6.50
C ALA A 200 -15.77 15.05 7.17
N THR A 201 -15.19 14.32 8.13
CA THR A 201 -15.93 13.43 9.04
C THR A 201 -15.63 13.88 10.46
N ASP A 202 -16.64 14.29 11.22
CA ASP A 202 -16.50 14.72 12.62
C ASP A 202 -15.34 15.71 12.86
N ASN A 203 -15.20 16.71 11.97
CA ASN A 203 -14.11 17.71 11.96
C ASN A 203 -12.68 17.15 11.74
N VAL A 204 -12.55 15.88 11.35
CA VAL A 204 -11.28 15.28 10.94
C VAL A 204 -11.21 15.22 9.41
N THR A 205 -10.13 15.74 8.85
CA THR A 205 -9.80 15.61 7.43
C THR A 205 -8.62 14.65 7.28
N PHE A 206 -8.84 13.49 6.66
CA PHE A 206 -7.82 12.48 6.40
C PHE A 206 -6.91 12.86 5.22
N TRP A 207 -6.31 14.05 5.28
CA TRP A 207 -5.52 14.62 4.19
C TRP A 207 -4.28 13.77 3.84
N SER A 208 -3.69 13.08 4.81
CA SER A 208 -2.55 12.20 4.59
C SER A 208 -2.93 10.94 3.83
N GLU A 209 -4.13 10.40 4.05
CA GLU A 209 -4.67 9.26 3.27
C GLU A 209 -4.84 9.68 1.80
N THR A 210 -5.47 10.83 1.56
CA THR A 210 -5.61 11.37 0.21
C THR A 210 -4.26 11.62 -0.47
N ARG A 211 -3.31 12.23 0.24
CA ARG A 211 -1.94 12.44 -0.26
C ARG A 211 -1.31 11.10 -0.67
N ASP A 212 -1.37 10.10 0.20
CA ASP A 212 -0.71 8.82 -0.02
C ASP A 212 -1.37 8.01 -1.16
N LEU A 213 -2.70 8.11 -1.33
CA LEU A 213 -3.42 7.52 -2.47
C LEU A 213 -3.06 8.19 -3.80
N LEU A 214 -2.94 9.52 -3.80
CA LEU A 214 -2.47 10.25 -4.97
C LEU A 214 -1.02 9.89 -5.30
N LEU A 215 -0.14 9.82 -4.30
CA LEU A 215 1.25 9.39 -4.48
C LEU A 215 1.34 7.97 -5.07
N PHE A 216 0.50 7.04 -4.58
CA PHE A 216 0.45 5.69 -5.12
C PHE A 216 0.15 5.72 -6.61
N ARG A 217 -0.92 6.42 -7.00
CA ARG A 217 -1.33 6.47 -8.41
C ARG A 217 -0.29 7.18 -9.28
N ILE A 218 0.33 8.25 -8.78
CA ILE A 218 1.37 8.98 -9.50
C ILE A 218 2.60 8.08 -9.71
N TYR A 219 3.03 7.33 -8.70
CA TYR A 219 4.14 6.37 -8.86
C TYR A 219 3.80 5.29 -9.87
N GLU A 220 2.60 4.71 -9.79
CA GLU A 220 2.14 3.70 -10.74
C GLU A 220 2.14 4.21 -12.19
N GLN A 221 1.81 5.48 -12.43
CA GLN A 221 1.78 6.06 -13.77
C GLN A 221 3.14 6.60 -14.26
N LEU A 222 4.05 6.94 -13.35
CA LEU A 222 5.28 7.66 -13.69
C LEU A 222 6.57 6.91 -13.42
N HIS A 223 6.58 5.75 -12.75
CA HIS A 223 7.81 5.09 -12.34
C HIS A 223 8.83 4.95 -13.49
N ASP A 224 8.42 4.33 -14.61
CA ASP A 224 9.30 4.11 -15.77
C ASP A 224 9.79 5.44 -16.39
N TRP A 225 8.91 6.44 -16.43
CA TRP A 225 9.27 7.77 -16.91
C TRP A 225 10.26 8.46 -15.98
N LEU A 226 10.08 8.35 -14.66
CA LEU A 226 10.98 8.90 -13.66
C LEU A 226 12.37 8.27 -13.75
N GLN A 227 12.45 6.96 -13.99
CA GLN A 227 13.71 6.26 -14.26
C GLN A 227 14.37 6.78 -15.54
N THR A 228 13.61 6.84 -16.64
CA THR A 228 14.10 7.32 -17.94
C THR A 228 14.63 8.76 -17.87
N GLN A 229 13.99 9.62 -17.09
CA GLN A 229 14.44 11.00 -16.89
C GLN A 229 15.53 11.16 -15.81
N GLY A 230 15.98 10.08 -15.18
CA GLY A 230 17.02 10.11 -14.15
C GLY A 230 16.59 10.71 -12.82
N PHE A 231 15.28 10.82 -12.54
CA PHE A 231 14.76 11.26 -11.24
C PHE A 231 14.81 10.16 -10.17
N VAL A 232 14.97 8.90 -10.59
CA VAL A 232 15.11 7.70 -9.75
C VAL A 232 16.18 6.83 -10.39
N ALA A 233 17.00 6.15 -9.57
CA ALA A 233 17.92 5.15 -10.07
C ALA A 233 17.16 3.91 -10.60
N PHE A 234 17.77 3.17 -11.53
CA PHE A 234 17.29 1.84 -11.87
C PHE A 234 17.51 0.91 -10.67
N ASP A 235 16.48 0.14 -10.31
CA ASP A 235 16.57 -0.81 -9.19
C ASP A 235 17.46 -1.99 -9.62
N GLU A 236 18.64 -2.14 -9.02
CA GLU A 236 19.55 -3.30 -9.25
C GLU A 236 19.03 -4.61 -8.60
N ASP A 237 17.95 -4.54 -7.81
CA ASP A 237 17.42 -5.64 -7.00
C ASP A 237 16.32 -6.50 -7.69
N GLU A 238 16.02 -6.30 -8.98
CA GLU A 238 15.10 -7.17 -9.74
C GLU A 238 15.77 -8.50 -10.15
N THR A 239 16.33 -9.25 -9.20
CA THR A 239 16.59 -10.68 -9.40
C THR A 239 15.42 -11.50 -8.85
N PRO A 240 14.66 -12.21 -9.71
CA PRO A 240 13.65 -13.15 -9.24
C PRO A 240 14.36 -14.37 -8.66
N GLY A 241 14.58 -14.36 -7.34
CA GLY A 241 14.99 -15.53 -6.59
C GLY A 241 13.80 -16.45 -6.37
N ALA A 242 13.72 -17.51 -7.17
CA ALA A 242 13.23 -18.87 -6.84
C ALA A 242 12.52 -19.52 -8.04
N THR A 243 13.30 -20.06 -8.97
CA THR A 243 12.92 -21.30 -9.65
C THR A 243 13.86 -22.38 -9.12
N GLU A 244 13.56 -22.90 -7.92
CA GLU A 244 13.98 -24.26 -7.58
C GLU A 244 12.85 -25.18 -8.07
N SER A 245 12.93 -25.54 -9.34
CA SER A 245 12.35 -26.81 -9.79
C SER A 245 13.25 -27.91 -9.23
N ASN A 246 12.82 -28.50 -8.13
CA ASN A 246 13.22 -29.86 -7.77
C ASN A 246 12.77 -30.79 -8.89
N GLU A 247 13.71 -31.28 -9.68
CA GLU A 247 13.63 -32.60 -10.30
C GLU A 247 14.88 -33.37 -9.88
N GLU A 248 14.76 -34.07 -8.75
CA GLU A 248 15.46 -35.34 -8.54
C GLU A 248 14.77 -36.38 -9.42
N ASN A 249 15.52 -37.02 -10.32
CA ASN A 249 15.61 -38.49 -10.48
C ASN A 249 16.27 -38.85 -11.83
N GLU A 250 17.57 -39.18 -11.81
CA GLU A 250 18.12 -40.53 -12.07
C GLU A 250 19.64 -40.55 -11.87
#